data_AF-A0A3N6NBH0-F1
#
_entry.id   AF-A0A3N6NBH0-F1
#
_cell.length_a   1.000
_cell.length_b   1.000
_cell.length_c   1.000
_cell.angle_alpha   90.00
_cell.angle_beta   90.00
_cell.angle_gamma   90.00
#
_symmetry.space_group_name_H-M   'P 1'
#
loop_
_entity.id
_entity.type
_entity.pdbx_description
1 polymer ?
#
loop_
_entity_poly.entity_id
_entity_poly.type
_entity_poly.pdbx_seq_one_letter_code
_entity_poly.pdbx_strand_id
1 'polypeptide(L)' 'MSTQVRTPTARVCERCNRAEYWDDELGSWQIDREDGEKQVGNPHCLHEWDINGTFNPVVGE' A
#
# COMPACT_ATOMS: atom_id res chain seq x y z
N MET A 1 17.70 -21.99 2.79
CA MET A 1 17.49 -20.67 2.15
C MET A 1 16.03 -20.32 2.31
N SER A 2 15.70 -19.23 3.01
CA SER A 2 14.34 -18.68 3.04
C SER A 2 14.17 -17.75 1.85
N THR A 3 13.14 -17.96 1.04
CA THR A 3 12.78 -17.02 -0.02
C THR A 3 12.41 -15.68 0.61
N GLN A 4 13.18 -14.64 0.31
CA GLN A 4 12.84 -13.29 0.72
C GLN A 4 11.86 -12.72 -0.31
N VAL A 5 10.74 -12.19 0.18
CA VAL A 5 9.72 -11.56 -0.65
C VAL A 5 9.76 -10.07 -0.33
N ARG A 6 9.85 -9.24 -1.36
CA ARG A 6 9.68 -7.80 -1.20
C ARG A 6 8.20 -7.51 -0.98
N THR A 7 7.86 -6.85 0.11
CA THR A 7 6.51 -6.37 0.38
C THR A 7 6.35 -4.92 -0.08
N PRO A 8 5.15 -4.49 -0.52
CA PRO A 8 4.88 -3.08 -0.78
C PRO A 8 4.89 -2.28 0.51
N THR A 9 5.36 -1.04 0.40
CA THR A 9 5.28 -0.02 1.45
C THR A 9 4.41 1.17 1.04
N ALA A 10 3.88 1.15 -0.18
CA ALA A 10 2.94 2.14 -0.70
C ALA A 10 1.97 1.45 -1.66
N ARG A 11 0.73 1.93 -1.71
CA ARG A 11 -0.31 1.45 -2.63
C ARG A 11 -1.32 2.53 -2.97
N VAL A 12 -1.93 2.43 -4.14
CA VAL A 12 -2.97 3.34 -4.62
C VAL A 12 -4.17 2.52 -5.06
N CYS A 13 -5.37 2.95 -4.66
CA CYS A 13 -6.61 2.26 -4.97
C CYS A 13 -6.90 2.47 -6.45
N GLU A 14 -7.02 1.38 -7.20
CA GLU A 14 -7.24 1.46 -8.66
C GLU A 14 -8.59 2.06 -9.03
N ARG A 15 -9.52 2.14 -8.06
CA ARG A 15 -10.88 2.62 -8.29
C ARG A 15 -11.11 4.06 -7.86
N CYS A 16 -10.55 4.48 -6.72
CA CYS A 16 -10.81 5.81 -6.15
C CYS A 16 -9.56 6.64 -5.90
N ASN A 17 -8.39 6.15 -6.33
CA ASN A 17 -7.13 6.87 -6.24
C ASN A 17 -6.67 7.24 -4.82
N ARG A 18 -7.30 6.67 -3.78
CA ARG A 18 -6.83 6.77 -2.38
C ARG A 18 -5.45 6.16 -2.31
N ALA A 19 -4.49 6.91 -1.78
CA ALA A 19 -3.13 6.45 -1.56
C ALA A 19 -2.91 6.10 -0.08
N GLU A 20 -2.11 5.07 0.15
CA GLU A 20 -1.75 4.62 1.48
C GLU A 20 -0.27 4.23 1.53
N TYR A 21 0.33 4.44 2.70
CA TYR A 21 1.67 3.99 3.02
C TYR A 21 1.63 2.97 4.16
N TRP A 22 2.60 2.06 4.16
CA TRP A 22 2.85 1.18 5.29
C TRP A 22 3.62 1.94 6.36
N ASP A 23 3.08 1.96 7.57
CA ASP A 23 3.72 2.54 8.75
C ASP A 23 4.33 1.41 9.59
N ASP A 24 5.66 1.32 9.59
CA ASP A 24 6.40 0.26 10.32
C ASP A 24 6.29 0.41 11.84
N GLU A 25 6.11 1.64 12.36
CA GLU A 25 5.95 1.88 13.79
C GLU A 25 4.58 1.37 14.27
N LEU A 26 3.54 1.65 13.49
CA LEU A 26 2.17 1.20 13.78
C LEU A 26 1.88 -0.21 13.28
N GLY A 27 2.74 -0.78 12.44
CA GLY A 27 2.53 -2.07 11.78
C GLY A 27 1.22 -2.11 10.98
N SER A 28 0.84 -1.00 10.33
CA SER A 28 -0.45 -0.88 9.64
C SER A 28 -0.42 0.10 8.47
N TRP A 29 -1.37 -0.05 7.56
CA TRP A 29 -1.56 0.85 6.43
C TRP A 29 -2.26 2.14 6.86
N GLN A 30 -1.67 3.27 6.49
CA GLN A 30 -2.16 4.60 6.83
C GLN A 30 -2.54 5.36 5.56
N ILE A 31 -3.62 6.16 5.65
CA ILE A 31 -4.06 7.03 4.55
C ILE A 31 -3.07 8.17 4.40
N ASP A 32 -2.66 8.43 3.16
CA ASP A 32 -1.83 9.59 2.84
C ASP A 32 -2.49 10.91 3.26
N ARG A 33 -1.62 11.89 3.52
CA ARG A 33 -2.05 13.26 3.83
C ARG A 33 -1.52 14.21 2.78
N GLU A 34 -2.37 15.13 2.37
CA GLU A 34 -2.03 16.27 1.52
C GLU A 34 -2.34 17.53 2.33
N ASP A 35 -1.36 18.41 2.49
CA ASP A 35 -1.44 19.62 3.33
C ASP A 35 -1.95 19.38 4.77
N GLY A 36 -1.63 18.21 5.32
CA GLY A 36 -2.03 17.80 6.67
C GLY A 36 -3.42 17.16 6.75
N GLU A 37 -4.20 17.17 5.67
CA GLU A 37 -5.52 16.54 5.60
C GLU A 37 -5.45 15.11 5.05
N LYS A 38 -6.20 14.19 5.66
CA LYS A 38 -6.27 12.79 5.22
C LYS A 38 -7.04 12.68 3.90
N GLN A 39 -6.41 12.07 2.90
CA GLN A 39 -7.01 11.82 1.61
C GLN A 39 -7.85 10.54 1.63
N VAL A 40 -9.00 10.60 2.30
CA VAL A 40 -9.86 9.44 2.59
C VAL A 40 -10.42 8.74 1.33
N GLY A 41 -10.34 9.38 0.17
CA GLY A 41 -10.91 8.90 -1.08
C GLY A 41 -12.44 8.88 -1.04
N ASN A 42 -13.06 7.94 -1.75
CA ASN A 42 -14.52 7.79 -1.78
C ASN A 42 -15.01 6.84 -0.67
N PRO A 43 -15.86 7.29 0.28
CA PRO A 43 -16.39 6.44 1.36
C PRO A 43 -17.22 5.24 0.90
N HIS A 44 -17.75 5.28 -0.33
CA HIS A 44 -18.54 4.20 -0.92
C HIS A 44 -17.72 3.31 -1.85
N CYS A 45 -16.40 3.49 -1.92
CA CYS A 45 -15.53 2.64 -2.72
C CYS A 45 -15.24 1.34 -1.98
N LEU A 46 -15.49 0.21 -2.64
CA LEU A 46 -14.85 -1.05 -2.29
C LEU A 46 -13.43 -0.99 -2.85
N HIS A 47 -12.47 -0.62 -1.98
CA HIS A 47 -11.09 -0.40 -2.40
C HIS A 47 -10.49 -1.67 -3.01
N GLU A 48 -9.87 -1.49 -4.16
CA GLU A 48 -9.15 -2.53 -4.90
C GLU A 48 -7.71 -2.08 -5.03
N TRP A 49 -6.79 -2.95 -4.62
CA TRP A 49 -5.36 -2.70 -4.60
C TRP A 49 -4.69 -3.77 -5.46
N ASP A 50 -3.66 -3.39 -6.21
CA ASP A 50 -2.80 -4.37 -6.84
C ASP A 50 -2.02 -5.14 -5.76
N ILE A 51 -2.57 -6.28 -5.34
CA ILE A 51 -1.96 -7.15 -4.32
C ILE A 51 -0.83 -8.01 -4.89
N ASN A 52 -0.74 -8.14 -6.22
CA ASN A 52 0.21 -9.05 -6.88
C ASN A 52 1.42 -8.31 -7.47
N GLY A 53 1.28 -7.06 -7.91
CA GLY A 53 2.29 -6.37 -8.72
C GLY A 53 3.57 -5.96 -7.98
N THR A 54 3.50 -5.74 -6.66
CA THR A 54 4.67 -5.33 -5.85
C THR A 54 5.30 -6.46 -5.03
N PHE A 55 4.61 -7.59 -4.87
CA PHE A 55 5.14 -8.76 -4.17
C PHE A 55 6.05 -9.55 -5.09
N ASN A 56 7.29 -9.09 -5.19
CA ASN A 56 8.29 -9.69 -6.06
C ASN A 56 9.23 -10.59 -5.26
N PRO A 57 9.53 -11.81 -5.73
CA PRO A 57 10.61 -12.60 -5.15
C PRO A 57 11.92 -11.84 -5.39
N VAL A 58 12.68 -11.57 -4.33
CA VAL A 58 14.09 -11.22 -4.51
C VAL A 58 14.84 -12.53 -4.68
N VAL A 59 15.21 -12.83 -5.93
CA VAL A 59 16.16 -13.92 -6.22
C VAL A 59 17.49 -13.45 -5.65
N GLY A 60 17.89 -14.03 -4.52
CA GLY A 60 19.23 -13.83 -3.95
C GLY A 60 20.29 -14.34 -4.94
N GLU A 61 21.41 -13.62 -5.01
CA GLU A 61 22.62 -13.99 -5.76
C GLU A 61 23.12 -15.40 -5.42
#